data_AF-A0A7C1CG10-F1
#
_entry.id   AF-A0A7C1CG10-F1
#
_cell.length_a   1.000
_cell.length_b   1.000
_cell.length_c   1.000
_cell.angle_alpha   90.00
_cell.angle_beta   90.00
_cell.angle_gamma   90.00
#
_symmetry.space_group_name_H-M   'P 1'
#
loop_
_entity.id
_entity.type
_entity.pdbx_description
1 polymer ?
#
loop_
_entity_poly.entity_id
_entity_poly.type
_entity_poly.pdbx_seq_one_letter_code
_entity_poly.pdbx_strand_id
1 'polypeptide(L)'
;MLKESRTYSVRDMENMSIKEVFAYLSSSEEGLSSEEASRRLKEYGFNEVPEKKKNPLLEYLKRYWGPLPWLMEITIITSIVAEKIFEAEIIAFLLVLNATIGYLHSRSSEKTVQLLKKKLSVKVSVLRDGKWIEVDARELVPGDIIFLRIGSIVPADAKVINGNMLVDQSALTGESLPVE
;
A
#
# COMPACT_ATOMS: atom_id res chain seq x y z
N MET A 1 0.78 26.99 -20.41
CA MET A 1 0.53 25.84 -21.30
C MET A 1 1.05 24.60 -20.61
N LEU A 2 0.19 23.97 -19.80
CA LEU A 2 0.48 22.71 -19.13
C LEU A 2 0.37 21.63 -20.20
N LYS A 3 1.48 20.95 -20.52
CA LYS A 3 1.46 19.75 -21.38
C LYS A 3 0.48 18.78 -20.72
N GLU A 4 -0.61 18.46 -21.42
CA GLU A 4 -1.43 17.29 -21.12
C GLU A 4 -0.50 16.09 -21.06
N SER A 5 -0.15 15.63 -19.86
CA SER A 5 0.55 14.37 -19.69
C SER A 5 -0.42 13.28 -20.09
N ARG A 6 -0.30 12.78 -21.32
CA ARG A 6 -0.95 11.53 -21.73
C ARG A 6 -0.37 10.44 -20.84
N THR A 7 -1.03 10.19 -19.72
CA THR A 7 -0.69 9.07 -18.84
C THR A 7 -1.12 7.81 -19.57
N TYR A 8 -0.19 7.19 -20.30
CA TYR A 8 -0.44 5.88 -20.88
C TYR A 8 -0.73 4.89 -19.76
N SER A 9 -1.80 4.12 -19.90
CA SER A 9 -2.10 3.01 -19.01
C SER A 9 -1.02 1.93 -19.16
N VAL A 10 -0.80 1.11 -18.13
CA VAL A 10 0.09 -0.07 -18.20
C VAL A 10 -0.27 -0.95 -19.40
N ARG A 11 -1.56 -1.03 -19.75
CA ARG A 11 -2.07 -1.75 -20.94
C ARG A 11 -1.66 -1.14 -22.27
N ASP A 12 -1.48 0.18 -22.33
CA ASP A 12 -1.02 0.85 -23.54
C ASP A 12 0.48 0.60 -23.74
N MET A 13 1.25 0.49 -22.65
CA MET A 13 2.68 0.19 -22.68
C MET A 13 2.98 -1.26 -23.06
N GLU A 14 2.05 -2.19 -22.88
CA GLU A 14 2.20 -3.60 -23.25
C GLU A 14 2.53 -3.74 -24.75
N ASN A 15 1.80 -3.00 -25.59
CA ASN A 15 1.92 -3.06 -27.05
C ASN A 15 3.03 -2.15 -27.64
N MET A 16 3.66 -1.31 -26.82
CA MET A 16 4.74 -0.43 -27.29
C MET A 16 6.05 -1.18 -27.51
N SER A 17 6.86 -0.77 -28.46
CA SER A 17 8.25 -1.24 -28.56
C SER A 17 9.09 -0.72 -27.39
N ILE A 18 10.17 -1.44 -27.04
CA ILE A 18 11.10 -1.02 -25.96
C ILE A 18 11.61 0.41 -26.19
N LYS A 19 11.88 0.78 -27.45
CA LYS A 19 12.34 2.12 -27.82
C LYS A 19 11.30 3.21 -27.54
N GLU A 20 10.02 2.92 -27.76
CA GLU A 20 8.92 3.85 -27.46
C GLU A 20 8.74 4.03 -25.95
N VAL A 21 8.90 2.96 -25.17
CA VAL A 21 8.87 3.02 -23.70
C VAL A 21 10.02 3.86 -23.16
N PHE A 22 11.24 3.68 -23.69
CA PHE A 22 12.38 4.53 -23.33
C PHE A 22 12.15 6.00 -23.69
N ALA A 23 11.61 6.29 -24.88
CA ALA A 23 11.28 7.64 -25.30
C ALA A 23 10.21 8.28 -24.39
N TYR A 24 9.19 7.51 -23.99
CA TYR A 24 8.12 7.98 -23.11
C TYR A 24 8.61 8.24 -21.68
N LEU A 25 9.33 7.27 -21.09
CA LEU A 25 9.86 7.38 -19.73
C LEU A 25 11.12 8.27 -19.65
N SER A 26 11.57 8.82 -20.77
CA SER A 26 12.81 9.60 -20.87
C SER A 26 13.98 8.87 -20.19
N SER A 27 14.11 7.58 -20.49
CA SER A 27 15.18 6.70 -19.98
C SER A 27 15.94 6.05 -21.14
N SER A 28 17.03 5.36 -20.83
CA SER A 28 17.94 4.78 -21.82
C SER A 28 18.35 3.37 -21.42
N GLU A 29 18.94 2.61 -22.35
CA GLU A 29 19.51 1.28 -22.08
C GLU A 29 20.65 1.30 -21.04
N GLU A 30 21.29 2.46 -20.83
CA GLU A 30 22.35 2.65 -19.82
C GLU A 30 21.79 2.92 -18.41
N GLY A 31 20.46 2.94 -18.27
CA GLY A 31 19.76 3.25 -17.02
C GLY A 31 19.54 4.75 -16.80
N LEU A 32 19.34 5.12 -15.54
CA LEU A 32 19.15 6.52 -15.10
C LEU A 32 20.41 7.04 -14.40
N SER A 33 20.62 8.35 -14.36
CA SER A 33 21.64 8.90 -13.45
C SER A 33 21.12 8.96 -12.01
N SER A 34 22.01 8.93 -11.03
CA SER A 34 21.62 9.05 -9.61
C SER A 34 20.92 10.38 -9.31
N GLU A 35 21.29 11.47 -9.98
CA GLU A 35 20.62 12.77 -9.85
C GLU A 35 19.21 12.75 -10.42
N GLU A 36 19.03 12.12 -11.59
CA GLU A 36 17.72 12.01 -12.24
C GLU A 36 16.78 11.14 -11.41
N ALA A 37 17.27 10.00 -10.90
CA ALA A 37 16.52 9.14 -10.01
C ALA A 37 16.10 9.90 -8.74
N SER A 38 17.01 10.66 -8.14
CA SER A 38 16.70 11.49 -6.96
C SER A 38 15.70 12.60 -7.25
N ARG A 39 15.74 13.19 -8.45
CA ARG A 39 14.78 14.19 -8.90
C ARG A 39 13.39 13.58 -9.06
N ARG A 40 13.29 12.44 -9.75
CA ARG A 40 12.04 11.70 -9.94
C ARG A 40 11.45 11.22 -8.62
N LEU A 41 12.28 10.77 -7.68
CA LEU A 41 11.81 10.35 -6.36
C LEU A 41 11.14 11.50 -5.59
N LYS A 42 11.63 12.73 -5.75
CA LYS A 42 10.99 13.92 -5.17
C LYS A 42 9.70 14.32 -5.89
N GLU A 43 9.60 14.04 -7.19
CA GLU A 43 8.44 14.37 -8.03
C GLU A 43 7.30 13.37 -7.85
N TYR A 44 7.60 12.07 -7.97
CA TYR A 44 6.62 10.99 -7.90
C TYR A 44 6.39 10.45 -6.48
N GLY A 45 7.34 10.65 -5.57
CA GLY A 45 7.32 10.07 -4.23
C GLY A 45 7.84 8.63 -4.20
N PHE A 46 7.83 8.03 -3.01
CA PHE A 46 8.26 6.64 -2.82
C PHE A 46 7.27 5.67 -3.49
N ASN A 47 7.80 4.57 -4.03
CA ASN A 47 7.05 3.42 -4.54
C ASN A 47 6.45 2.62 -3.38
N GLU A 48 5.50 3.23 -2.67
CA GLU A 48 4.75 2.62 -1.59
C GLU A 48 3.27 2.97 -1.69
N VAL A 49 2.40 1.99 -1.42
CA VAL A 49 0.96 2.24 -1.38
C VAL A 49 0.68 3.18 -0.20
N PRO A 50 0.12 4.38 -0.43
CA PRO A 50 -0.05 5.37 0.61
C PRO A 50 -0.96 4.83 1.72
N GLU A 51 -0.43 4.74 2.94
CA GLU A 51 -1.23 4.38 4.09
C GLU A 51 -2.15 5.56 4.44
N LYS A 52 -3.47 5.34 4.33
CA LYS A 52 -4.44 6.29 4.85
C LYS A 52 -4.27 6.34 6.38
N LYS A 53 -3.57 7.36 6.86
CA LYS A 53 -3.46 7.65 8.30
C LYS A 53 -4.87 7.87 8.84
N LYS A 54 -5.37 6.91 9.60
CA LYS A 54 -6.65 7.05 10.27
C LYS A 54 -6.45 7.85 11.55
N ASN A 55 -7.37 8.77 11.82
CA ASN A 55 -7.33 9.52 13.06
C ASN A 55 -7.81 8.60 14.21
N PRO A 56 -6.96 8.33 15.22
CA PRO A 56 -7.27 7.37 16.28
C PRO A 56 -8.50 7.76 17.10
N LEU A 57 -8.77 9.05 17.29
CA LEU A 57 -9.93 9.51 18.05
C LEU A 57 -11.23 9.29 17.25
N LEU A 58 -11.18 9.54 15.93
CA LEU A 58 -12.32 9.29 15.04
C LEU A 58 -12.63 7.80 14.93
N GLU A 59 -11.63 6.92 14.90
CA GLU A 59 -11.86 5.47 14.94
C GLU A 59 -12.49 5.01 16.25
N TYR A 60 -12.06 5.58 17.38
CA TYR A 60 -12.69 5.34 18.68
C TYR A 60 -14.16 5.79 18.70
N LEU A 61 -14.44 7.02 18.24
CA LEU A 61 -15.79 7.57 18.23
C LEU A 61 -16.73 6.82 17.27
N LYS A 62 -16.23 6.33 16.13
CA LYS A 62 -17.02 5.48 15.22
C LYS A 62 -17.52 4.20 15.88
N ARG A 63 -16.88 3.72 16.95
CA ARG A 63 -17.33 2.52 17.67
C ARG A 63 -18.65 2.71 18.41
N TYR A 64 -19.05 3.95 18.68
CA TYR A 64 -20.37 4.29 19.24
C TYR A 64 -21.45 4.39 18.15
N TRP A 65 -21.06 4.44 16.87
CA TRP A 65 -22.00 4.62 15.76
C TRP A 65 -22.32 3.29 15.08
N GLY A 66 -23.16 2.47 15.70
CA GLY A 66 -23.58 1.20 15.11
C GLY A 66 -24.79 0.56 15.80
N PRO A 67 -25.36 -0.50 15.21
CA PRO A 67 -26.60 -1.10 15.69
C PRO A 67 -26.54 -1.59 17.14
N LEU A 68 -25.39 -2.14 17.55
CA LEU A 68 -25.19 -2.67 18.90
C LEU A 68 -25.00 -1.57 19.97
N PRO A 69 -24.13 -0.55 19.77
CA PRO A 69 -24.11 0.63 20.64
C PRO A 69 -25.47 1.32 20.77
N TRP A 70 -26.21 1.51 19.67
CA TRP A 70 -27.54 2.12 19.72
C TRP A 70 -28.52 1.31 20.56
N LEU A 71 -28.49 -0.02 20.47
CA LEU A 71 -29.31 -0.86 21.33
C LEU A 71 -28.95 -0.66 22.81
N MET A 72 -27.66 -0.56 23.14
CA MET A 72 -27.21 -0.30 24.50
C MET A 72 -27.62 1.09 24.99
N GLU A 73 -27.53 2.13 24.15
CA GLU A 73 -28.00 3.48 24.47
C GLU A 73 -29.50 3.52 24.75
N ILE A 74 -30.32 2.84 23.94
CA ILE A 74 -31.75 2.68 24.18
C ILE A 74 -32.00 1.94 25.50
N THR A 75 -31.20 0.91 25.79
CA THR A 75 -31.33 0.16 27.05
C THR A 75 -30.99 1.04 28.26
N ILE A 76 -29.95 1.86 28.18
CA ILE A 76 -29.59 2.84 29.22
C ILE A 76 -30.76 3.80 29.47
N ILE A 77 -31.31 4.39 28.40
CA ILE A 77 -32.46 5.31 28.50
C ILE A 77 -33.66 4.62 29.16
N THR A 78 -33.97 3.39 28.73
CA THR A 78 -35.10 2.61 29.27
C THR A 78 -34.89 2.27 30.75
N SER A 79 -33.67 1.92 31.17
CA SER A 79 -33.34 1.66 32.57
C SER A 79 -33.46 2.92 33.44
N ILE A 80 -33.06 4.09 32.94
CA ILE A 80 -33.23 5.37 33.65
C ILE A 80 -34.71 5.70 33.83
N VAL A 81 -35.52 5.53 32.79
CA VAL A 81 -36.98 5.75 32.85
C VAL A 81 -37.65 4.78 33.84
N ALA A 82 -37.11 3.57 33.99
CA ALA A 82 -37.56 2.59 34.97
C ALA A 82 -37.03 2.83 36.40
N GLU A 83 -36.37 3.97 36.66
CA GLU A 83 -35.73 4.33 37.94
C GLU A 83 -34.61 3.35 38.38
N LYS A 84 -34.06 2.59 37.44
CA LYS A 84 -33.02 1.58 37.68
C LYS A 84 -31.63 2.11 37.36
N ILE A 85 -31.18 3.06 38.17
CA ILE A 85 -29.91 3.77 37.96
C ILE A 85 -28.71 2.81 37.95
N PHE A 86 -28.68 1.82 38.86
CA PHE A 86 -27.58 0.85 38.94
C PHE A 86 -27.45 -0.02 37.68
N GLU A 87 -28.57 -0.43 37.07
CA GLU A 87 -28.55 -1.18 35.80
C GLU A 87 -28.01 -0.30 34.66
N ALA A 88 -28.43 0.96 34.60
CA ALA A 88 -27.95 1.92 33.61
C ALA A 88 -26.44 2.19 33.73
N GLU A 89 -25.91 2.31 34.96
CA GLU A 89 -24.48 2.49 35.22
C GLU A 89 -23.64 1.30 34.74
N ILE A 90 -24.10 0.06 34.99
CA ILE A 90 -23.41 -1.15 34.52
C ILE A 90 -23.35 -1.17 32.99
N ILE A 91 -24.46 -0.87 32.32
CA ILE A 91 -24.52 -0.89 30.84
C ILE A 91 -23.63 0.22 30.26
N ALA A 92 -23.65 1.42 30.84
CA ALA A 92 -22.77 2.52 30.44
C ALA A 92 -21.28 2.14 30.60
N PHE A 93 -20.92 1.50 31.71
CA PHE A 93 -19.56 1.00 31.93
C PHE A 93 -19.16 -0.04 30.88
N LEU A 94 -20.02 -1.02 30.59
CA LEU A 94 -19.77 -2.05 29.58
C LEU A 94 -19.58 -1.45 28.18
N LEU A 95 -20.34 -0.41 27.84
CA LEU A 95 -20.25 0.31 26.57
C LEU A 95 -18.88 1.00 26.41
N VAL A 96 -18.40 1.70 27.44
CA VAL A 96 -17.07 2.34 27.46
C VAL A 96 -15.95 1.29 27.44
N LEU A 97 -16.10 0.20 28.19
CA LEU A 97 -15.15 -0.90 28.24
C LEU A 97 -15.01 -1.56 26.85
N ASN A 98 -16.12 -1.84 26.17
CA ASN A 98 -16.11 -2.44 24.83
C ASN A 98 -15.40 -1.55 23.81
N ALA A 99 -15.69 -0.24 23.81
CA ALA A 99 -15.01 0.70 22.92
C ALA A 99 -13.50 0.74 23.16
N THR A 100 -13.09 0.72 24.44
CA THR A 100 -11.68 0.73 24.85
C THR A 100 -10.95 -0.55 24.44
N ILE A 101 -11.54 -1.72 24.73
CA ILE A 101 -10.98 -3.02 24.34
C ILE A 101 -10.90 -3.13 22.80
N GLY A 102 -11.93 -2.69 22.10
CA GLY A 102 -11.95 -2.68 20.63
C GLY A 102 -10.85 -1.79 20.03
N TYR A 103 -10.62 -0.62 20.61
CA TYR A 103 -9.56 0.28 20.20
C TYR A 103 -8.15 -0.31 20.42
N LEU A 104 -7.93 -0.94 21.58
CA LEU A 104 -6.67 -1.62 21.88
C LEU A 104 -6.41 -2.80 20.94
N HIS A 105 -7.45 -3.59 20.61
CA HIS A 105 -7.34 -4.67 19.62
C HIS A 105 -6.99 -4.13 18.22
N SER A 106 -7.64 -3.05 17.78
CA SER A 106 -7.38 -2.44 16.47
C SER A 106 -5.90 -2.06 16.30
N ARG A 107 -5.31 -1.45 17.33
CA ARG A 107 -3.89 -1.07 17.32
C ARG A 107 -2.94 -2.27 17.29
N SER A 108 -3.33 -3.41 17.87
CA SER A 108 -2.48 -4.60 17.87
C SER A 108 -2.41 -5.23 16.47
N SER A 109 -3.53 -5.27 15.74
CA SER A 109 -3.58 -5.81 14.37
C SER A 109 -2.81 -4.93 13.38
N GLU A 110 -2.93 -3.60 13.49
CA GLU A 110 -2.24 -2.66 12.59
C GLU A 110 -0.71 -2.72 12.77
N LYS A 111 -0.22 -2.87 14.00
CA LYS A 111 1.23 -2.98 14.29
C LYS A 111 1.86 -4.23 13.66
N THR A 112 1.18 -5.37 13.69
CA THR A 112 1.71 -6.61 13.10
C THR A 112 1.87 -6.49 11.59
N VAL A 113 0.91 -5.87 10.91
CA VAL A 113 0.98 -5.60 9.47
C VAL A 113 2.12 -4.64 9.14
N GLN A 114 2.29 -3.56 9.92
CA GLN A 114 3.39 -2.61 9.71
C GLN A 114 4.78 -3.23 9.95
N LEU A 115 4.91 -4.09 10.96
CA LEU A 115 6.17 -4.79 11.24
C LEU A 115 6.51 -5.84 10.17
N LEU A 116 5.50 -6.50 9.61
CA LEU A 116 5.68 -7.38 8.45
C LEU A 116 6.12 -6.58 7.22
N LYS A 117 5.47 -5.47 6.90
CA LYS A 117 5.87 -4.57 5.79
C LYS A 117 7.30 -4.07 5.95
N LYS A 118 7.70 -3.64 7.15
CA LYS A 118 9.05 -3.10 7.42
C LYS A 118 10.14 -4.18 7.35
N LYS A 119 9.81 -5.44 7.64
CA LYS A 119 10.73 -6.58 7.48
C LYS A 119 10.86 -7.06 6.03
N LEU A 120 9.93 -6.66 5.15
CA LEU A 120 9.89 -7.00 3.74
C LEU A 120 10.38 -5.85 2.86
N SER A 121 11.38 -5.07 3.30
CA SER A 121 12.07 -4.11 2.42
C SER A 121 12.74 -4.89 1.28
N VAL A 122 11.97 -5.13 0.21
CA VAL A 122 12.44 -5.87 -0.96
C VAL A 122 13.56 -5.05 -1.55
N LYS A 123 14.75 -5.62 -1.59
CA LYS A 123 15.87 -4.98 -2.26
C LYS A 123 15.90 -5.38 -3.72
N VAL A 124 16.24 -4.43 -4.56
CA VAL A 124 16.25 -4.60 -6.01
C VAL A 124 17.55 -4.04 -6.58
N SER A 125 18.13 -4.77 -7.53
CA SER A 125 19.29 -4.28 -8.29
C SER A 125 18.81 -3.38 -9.42
N VAL A 126 19.27 -2.14 -9.46
CA VAL A 126 18.93 -1.14 -10.47
C VAL A 126 20.19 -0.69 -11.22
N LEU A 127 20.04 -0.36 -12.49
CA LEU A 127 21.12 0.22 -13.30
C LEU A 127 21.07 1.74 -13.18
N ARG A 128 22.02 2.31 -12.42
CA ARG A 128 22.18 3.75 -12.28
C ARG A 128 23.63 4.18 -12.51
N ASP A 129 23.83 5.28 -13.21
CA ASP A 129 25.16 5.77 -13.65
C ASP A 129 26.00 4.68 -14.37
N GLY A 130 25.33 3.84 -15.15
CA GLY A 130 25.94 2.70 -15.86
C GLY A 130 26.42 1.56 -14.95
N LYS A 131 26.07 1.56 -13.66
CA LYS A 131 26.46 0.54 -12.68
C LYS A 131 25.24 -0.09 -12.03
N TRP A 132 25.33 -1.39 -11.76
CA TRP A 132 24.32 -2.09 -10.98
C TRP A 132 24.52 -1.79 -9.50
N ILE A 133 23.51 -1.17 -8.88
CA ILE A 133 23.49 -0.86 -7.45
C ILE A 133 22.23 -1.47 -6.81
N GLU A 134 22.33 -1.83 -5.54
CA GLU A 134 21.22 -2.38 -4.77
C GLU A 134 20.50 -1.25 -4.02
N VAL A 135 19.22 -1.06 -4.31
CA VAL A 135 18.36 -0.05 -3.66
C VAL A 135 17.14 -0.71 -3.04
N ASP A 136 16.50 0.02 -2.13
CA ASP A 136 15.25 -0.40 -1.52
C ASP A 136 14.11 -0.25 -2.57
N ALA A 137 13.20 -1.23 -2.70
CA ALA A 137 12.15 -1.20 -3.73
C ALA A 137 11.23 0.02 -3.63
N ARG A 138 11.13 0.61 -2.44
CA ARG A 138 10.41 1.87 -2.21
C ARG A 138 11.05 3.09 -2.88
N GLU A 139 12.33 3.02 -3.24
CA GLU A 139 13.10 4.08 -3.89
C GLU A 139 13.15 3.92 -5.42
N LEU A 140 12.43 2.93 -5.97
CA LEU A 140 12.26 2.78 -7.40
C LEU A 140 11.45 3.95 -7.98
N VAL A 141 11.88 4.41 -9.15
CA VAL A 141 11.19 5.46 -9.89
C VAL A 141 10.84 5.01 -11.30
N PRO A 142 9.81 5.58 -11.94
CA PRO A 142 9.48 5.29 -13.33
C PRO A 142 10.69 5.52 -14.24
N GLY A 143 11.04 4.50 -15.05
CA GLY A 143 12.18 4.53 -15.97
C GLY A 143 13.45 3.89 -15.44
N ASP A 144 13.50 3.43 -14.18
CA ASP A 144 14.59 2.58 -13.69
C ASP A 144 14.65 1.26 -14.49
N ILE A 145 15.87 0.80 -14.77
CA ILE A 145 16.11 -0.56 -15.27
C ILE A 145 16.43 -1.44 -14.08
N ILE A 146 15.66 -2.51 -13.90
CA ILE A 146 15.83 -3.46 -12.79
C ILE A 146 16.37 -4.80 -13.29
N PHE A 147 17.15 -5.48 -12.45
CA PHE A 147 17.60 -6.84 -12.67
C PHE A 147 16.93 -7.79 -11.68
N LEU A 148 16.19 -8.76 -12.21
CA LEU A 148 15.48 -9.77 -11.42
C LEU A 148 16.14 -11.14 -11.61
N ARG A 149 16.32 -11.85 -10.50
CA ARG A 149 16.82 -13.23 -10.47
C ARG A 149 15.66 -14.18 -10.24
N ILE A 150 15.86 -15.46 -10.55
CA ILE A 150 14.91 -16.52 -10.21
C ILE A 150 14.62 -16.48 -8.70
N GLY A 151 13.34 -16.47 -8.33
CA GLY A 151 12.88 -16.36 -6.95
C GLY A 151 12.78 -14.92 -6.42
N SER A 152 13.05 -13.90 -7.25
CA SER A 152 12.84 -12.50 -6.86
C SER A 152 11.35 -12.13 -6.92
N ILE A 153 10.93 -11.27 -6.01
CA ILE A 153 9.60 -10.64 -6.06
C ILE A 153 9.68 -9.46 -7.04
N VAL A 154 8.69 -9.35 -7.94
CA VAL A 154 8.58 -8.22 -8.87
C VAL A 154 8.20 -6.96 -8.06
N PRO A 155 9.04 -5.91 -8.01
CA PRO A 155 8.87 -4.81 -7.07
C PRO A 155 7.89 -3.71 -7.54
N ALA A 156 7.62 -3.65 -8.84
CA ALA A 156 6.71 -2.70 -9.48
C ALA A 156 6.29 -3.24 -10.87
N ASP A 157 5.26 -2.63 -11.47
CA ASP A 157 4.90 -2.91 -12.86
C ASP A 157 6.10 -2.60 -13.78
N ALA A 158 6.54 -3.60 -14.55
CA ALA A 158 7.75 -3.52 -15.35
C ALA A 158 7.55 -4.14 -16.73
N LYS A 159 8.33 -3.67 -17.71
CA LYS A 159 8.40 -4.27 -19.04
C LYS A 159 9.70 -5.04 -19.20
N VAL A 160 9.60 -6.29 -19.69
CA VAL A 160 10.78 -7.12 -19.95
C VAL A 160 11.55 -6.56 -21.15
N ILE A 161 12.81 -6.20 -20.91
CA ILE A 161 13.73 -5.66 -21.94
C ILE A 161 14.53 -6.79 -22.60
N ASN A 162 14.97 -7.76 -21.80
CA ASN A 162 15.78 -8.89 -22.25
C ASN A 162 15.52 -10.10 -21.34
N GLY A 163 15.55 -11.29 -21.94
CA GLY A 163 15.37 -12.57 -21.26
C GLY A 163 13.94 -13.10 -21.31
N ASN A 164 13.79 -14.35 -20.88
CA ASN A 164 12.50 -14.99 -20.69
C ASN A 164 12.26 -15.14 -19.18
N MET A 165 11.05 -14.84 -18.73
CA MET A 165 10.67 -14.95 -17.32
C MET A 165 9.38 -15.76 -17.22
N LEU A 166 9.26 -16.56 -16.17
CA LEU A 166 7.99 -17.16 -15.77
C LEU A 166 7.56 -16.48 -14.49
N VAL A 167 6.39 -15.86 -14.50
CA VAL A 167 5.85 -15.10 -13.37
C VAL A 167 4.68 -15.85 -12.75
N ASP A 168 4.75 -16.08 -11.45
CA ASP A 168 3.62 -16.57 -10.66
C ASP A 168 2.68 -15.40 -10.32
N GLN A 169 1.49 -15.41 -10.91
CA GLN A 169 0.46 -14.40 -10.69
C GLN A 169 -0.63 -14.86 -9.71
N SER A 170 -0.49 -16.03 -9.07
CA SER A 170 -1.53 -16.62 -8.19
C SER A 170 -1.96 -15.68 -7.06
N ALA A 171 -1.05 -14.84 -6.57
CA ALA A 171 -1.34 -13.84 -5.55
C ALA A 171 -2.26 -12.69 -6.02
N LEU A 172 -2.30 -12.39 -7.32
CA LEU A 172 -3.12 -11.33 -7.90
C LEU A 172 -4.36 -11.86 -8.65
N THR A 173 -4.22 -12.96 -9.40
CA THR A 173 -5.27 -13.49 -10.27
C THR A 173 -5.98 -14.70 -9.69
N GLY A 174 -5.35 -15.40 -8.73
CA GLY A 174 -5.84 -16.69 -8.22
C GLY A 174 -5.58 -17.86 -9.16
N GLU A 175 -4.90 -17.65 -10.28
CA GLU A 175 -4.52 -18.71 -11.20
C GLU A 175 -3.14 -19.27 -10.84
N SER A 176 -3.05 -20.58 -10.66
CA SER A 176 -1.84 -21.25 -10.18
C SER A 176 -0.81 -21.56 -11.28
N LEU A 177 -1.15 -21.31 -12.55
CA LEU A 177 -0.27 -21.57 -13.67
C LEU A 177 0.60 -20.32 -13.94
N PRO A 178 1.94 -20.46 -13.92
CA PRO A 178 2.82 -19.33 -14.24
C PRO A 178 2.64 -18.92 -15.69
N VAL A 179 2.71 -17.60 -15.93
CA VAL A 179 2.58 -16.99 -17.26
C VAL A 179 3.97 -16.55 -17.73
N GLU A 180 4.24 -16.67 -19.04
CA GLU A 180 5.47 -16.17 -19.69
C GLU A 180 5.43 -14.67 -19.96
#